data_AF-A0A4S8KTN6-F1
#
_entry.id   AF-A0A4S8KTN6-F1
#
_cell.length_a   1.000
_cell.length_b   1.000
_cell.length_c   1.000
_cell.angle_alpha   90.00
_cell.angle_beta   90.00
_cell.angle_gamma   90.00
#
_symmetry.space_group_name_H-M   'P 1'
#
loop_
_entity.id
_entity.type
_entity.pdbx_description
1 polymer ?
#
loop_
_entity_poly.entity_id
_entity_poly.type
_entity_poly.pdbx_seq_one_letter_code
_entity_poly.pdbx_strand_id
1 'polypeptide(L)' 'LHDYQLENIPCVLAGENVLFFAATGYGKSSLYDIPLLVHVEIRENLTLYPAFPVREYPVAVVVTPTKGLANSIV' A
#
# COMPACT_ATOMS: atom_id res chain seq x y z
N LEU A 1 -6.89 3.76 10.58
CA LEU A 1 -7.35 3.35 9.24
C LEU A 1 -8.87 3.29 9.27
N HIS A 2 -9.53 3.66 8.18
CA HIS A 2 -10.96 3.43 7.97
C HIS A 2 -11.22 1.96 7.61
N ASP A 3 -12.45 1.49 7.82
CA ASP A 3 -12.84 0.09 7.61
C ASP A 3 -12.50 -0.42 6.20
N TYR A 4 -12.74 0.40 5.16
CA TYR A 4 -12.38 0.02 3.79
C TYR A 4 -10.87 -0.11 3.56
N GLN A 5 -10.03 0.63 4.28
CA GLN A 5 -8.57 0.45 4.19
C GLN A 5 -8.18 -0.88 4.84
N LEU A 6 -8.76 -1.20 6.00
CA LEU A 6 -8.53 -2.46 6.71
C LEU A 6 -8.98 -3.67 5.88
N GLU A 7 -10.06 -3.53 5.12
CA GLU A 7 -10.56 -4.57 4.23
C GLU A 7 -9.69 -4.75 2.97
N ASN A 8 -9.25 -3.65 2.35
CA ASN A 8 -8.61 -3.71 1.02
C ASN A 8 -7.07 -3.83 1.05
N ILE A 9 -6.38 -3.33 2.09
CA ILE A 9 -4.91 -3.46 2.19
C ILE A 9 -4.46 -4.94 2.20
N PRO A 10 -5.12 -5.85 2.94
CA PRO A 10 -4.80 -7.28 2.90
C PRO A 10 -4.95 -7.88 1.50
N CYS A 11 -5.96 -7.49 0.73
CA CYS A 11 -6.12 -7.94 -0.67
C CYS A 11 -4.92 -7.53 -1.53
N VAL A 12 -4.45 -6.28 -1.41
CA VAL A 12 -3.26 -5.81 -2.14
C VAL A 12 -2.00 -6.58 -1.70
N LEU A 13 -1.84 -6.83 -0.40
CA LEU A 13 -0.75 -7.65 0.15
C LEU A 13 -0.79 -9.11 -0.32
N ALA A 14 -1.99 -9.66 -0.56
CA ALA A 14 -2.19 -10.97 -1.15
C ALA A 14 -1.92 -11.01 -2.67
N GLY A 15 -1.64 -9.85 -3.29
CA GLY A 15 -1.39 -9.73 -4.73
C GLY A 15 -2.66 -9.65 -5.58
N GLU A 16 -3.81 -9.35 -4.96
CA GLU A 16 -5.07 -9.19 -5.66
C GLU A 16 -5.19 -7.81 -6.32
N ASN A 17 -5.93 -7.74 -7.43
CA ASN A 17 -6.25 -6.47 -8.10
C ASN A 17 -7.46 -5.82 -7.44
N VAL A 18 -7.32 -4.59 -6.97
CA VAL A 18 -8.39 -3.84 -6.28
C VAL A 18 -8.84 -2.65 -7.14
N LEU A 19 -10.15 -2.54 -7.37
CA LEU A 19 -10.79 -1.35 -7.93
C LEU A 19 -11.56 -0.64 -6.80
N PHE A 20 -11.13 0.57 -6.46
CA PHE A 20 -11.70 1.32 -5.33
C PHE A 20 -12.17 2.72 -5.75
N PHE A 21 -13.38 3.09 -5.33
CA PHE A 21 -13.98 4.38 -5.63
C PHE A 21 -14.04 5.25 -4.37
N ALA A 22 -13.26 6.33 -4.33
CA ALA A 22 -13.33 7.29 -3.23
C ALA A 22 -12.88 8.69 -3.65
N ALA A 23 -13.49 9.70 -3.04
CA ALA A 23 -13.13 11.09 -3.24
C ALA A 23 -11.72 11.39 -2.69
N THR A 24 -11.17 12.55 -3.06
CA THR A 24 -9.92 13.04 -2.48
C THR A 24 -10.10 13.33 -0.99
N GLY A 25 -9.07 13.07 -0.18
CA GLY A 25 -9.13 13.19 1.28
C GLY A 25 -9.57 11.93 2.02
N TYR A 26 -10.12 10.93 1.32
CA TYR A 26 -10.52 9.63 1.92
C TYR A 26 -9.34 8.65 2.06
N GLY A 27 -8.09 9.13 2.12
CA GLY A 27 -6.95 8.25 2.41
C GLY A 27 -6.71 7.08 1.43
N LYS A 28 -7.20 7.14 0.19
CA LYS A 28 -7.02 6.07 -0.81
C LYS A 28 -5.54 5.77 -1.13
N SER A 29 -4.63 6.71 -0.86
CA SER A 29 -3.18 6.50 -1.04
C SER A 29 -2.63 5.35 -0.21
N SER A 30 -3.17 5.16 1.00
CA SER A 30 -2.81 4.03 1.88
C SER A 30 -2.96 2.66 1.24
N LEU A 31 -3.82 2.50 0.21
CA LEU A 31 -4.00 1.23 -0.49
C LEU A 31 -2.77 0.82 -1.31
N TYR A 32 -1.86 1.76 -1.63
CA TYR A 32 -0.59 1.46 -2.28
C TYR A 32 0.64 1.81 -1.42
N ASP A 33 0.54 2.77 -0.49
CA ASP A 33 1.67 3.13 0.39
C ASP A 33 1.91 2.08 1.49
N ILE A 34 0.85 1.62 2.16
CA ILE A 34 0.97 0.67 3.29
C ILE A 34 1.49 -0.70 2.84
N PRO A 35 1.00 -1.31 1.74
CA PRO A 35 1.56 -2.59 1.28
C PRO A 35 3.07 -2.52 1.00
N LEU A 36 3.55 -1.40 0.46
CA LEU A 36 4.98 -1.16 0.25
C LEU A 36 5.73 -1.13 1.58
N LEU A 37 5.24 -0.34 2.54
CA LEU A 37 5.86 -0.22 3.87
C LEU A 37 5.87 -1.54 4.65
N VAL A 38 4.81 -2.36 4.54
CA VAL A 38 4.75 -3.69 5.16
C VAL A 38 5.84 -4.60 4.62
N HIS A 39 6.08 -4.61 3.31
CA HIS A 39 7.19 -5.40 2.76
C HIS A 39 8.55 -4.92 3.25
N VAL A 40 8.77 -3.61 3.36
CA VAL A 40 10.02 -3.03 3.90
C VAL A 40 10.22 -3.43 5.37
N GLU A 41 9.18 -3.25 6.19
CA GLU A 41 9.21 -3.52 7.63
C GLU A 41 9.48 -5.00 7.92
N ILE A 42 8.75 -5.93 7.30
CA ILE A 42 8.95 -7.36 7.56
C ILE A 42 10.33 -7.81 7.07
N ARG A 43 10.82 -7.27 5.95
CA ARG A 43 12.18 -7.57 5.46
C ARG A 43 13.25 -7.17 6.46
N GLU A 44 13.10 -6.00 7.08
CA GLU A 44 14.09 -5.46 8.01
C GLU A 44 13.99 -6.10 9.42
N ASN A 45 12.84 -6.68 9.75
CA ASN A 45 12.53 -7.23 11.06
C ASN A 45 11.95 -8.66 11.02
N LEU A 46 12.54 -9.55 10.21
CA LEU A 46 12.00 -10.91 9.93
C LEU A 46 11.67 -11.75 11.17
N THR A 47 12.38 -11.54 12.29
CA THR A 47 12.17 -12.33 13.52
C THR A 47 10.98 -11.85 14.35
N LEU A 48 10.45 -10.64 14.08
CA LEU A 48 9.33 -10.05 14.83
C LEU A 48 7.96 -10.47 14.30
N TYR A 49 7.91 -11.04 13.09
CA TYR A 49 6.66 -11.36 12.39
C TYR A 49 6.55 -12.84 12.06
N PRO A 50 5.32 -13.40 11.95
CA PRO A 50 5.14 -14.73 11.39
C PRO A 50 5.62 -14.79 9.94
N ALA A 51 5.84 -16.01 9.44
CA ALA A 51 6.23 -16.22 8.05
C ALA A 51 5.23 -15.54 7.09
N PHE A 52 5.73 -14.59 6.32
CA PHE A 52 4.95 -13.81 5.36
C PHE A 52 5.74 -13.71 4.05
N PRO A 53 5.11 -13.83 2.86
CA PRO A 53 5.80 -13.66 1.59
C PRO A 53 6.22 -12.20 1.39
N VAL A 54 7.51 -11.92 1.60
CA VAL A 54 8.07 -10.57 1.44
C VAL A 54 8.79 -10.44 0.11
N ARG A 55 8.56 -9.32 -0.59
CA ARG A 55 9.34 -8.96 -1.77
C ARG A 55 10.71 -8.41 -1.35
N GLU A 56 11.79 -8.93 -1.92
CA GLU A 56 13.17 -8.51 -1.61
C GLU A 56 13.38 -7.02 -1.92
N TYR A 57 12.89 -6.57 -3.08
CA TYR A 57 12.91 -5.19 -3.53
C TYR A 57 11.48 -4.71 -3.81
N PRO A 58 10.74 -4.28 -2.77
CA PRO A 58 9.37 -3.81 -2.96
C PRO A 58 9.40 -2.46 -3.69
N VAL A 59 8.63 -2.36 -4.78
CA VAL A 59 8.52 -1.17 -5.62
C VAL A 59 7.05 -0.91 -5.93
N ALA A 60 6.63 0.34 -5.80
CA ALA A 60 5.32 0.82 -6.23
C ALA A 60 5.49 1.85 -7.35
N VAL A 61 4.67 1.73 -8.40
CA VAL A 61 4.58 2.72 -9.48
C VAL A 61 3.21 3.35 -9.42
N VAL A 62 3.16 4.64 -9.07
CA VAL A 62 1.90 5.38 -8.98
C VAL A 62 1.80 6.34 -10.15
N VAL A 63 0.77 6.14 -10.98
CA VAL A 63 0.50 7.01 -12.14
C VAL A 63 -0.55 8.03 -11.74
N THR A 64 -0.19 9.30 -11.81
CA THR A 64 -1.07 10.42 -11.46
C THR A 64 -1.35 11.31 -12.67
N PRO A 65 -2.56 11.90 -12.80
CA PRO A 65 -2.90 12.75 -13.93
C PRO A 65 -2.21 14.13 -13.91
N THR A 66 -1.73 14.62 -12.76
CA THR A 66 -1.13 15.96 -12.64
C THR A 66 0.14 15.94 -11.80
N LYS A 67 1.06 16.86 -12.11
CA LYS A 67 2.27 17.10 -11.31
C LYS A 67 1.95 17.50 -9.87
N GLY A 68 0.89 18.29 -9.68
CA GLY A 68 0.44 18.71 -8.35
C GLY A 68 0.04 17.52 -7.48
N LEU A 69 -0.64 16.53 -8.06
CA LEU A 69 -0.98 15.30 -7.33
C LEU A 69 0.27 14.45 -7.05
N ALA A 70 1.16 14.29 -8.04
CA ALA A 70 2.41 13.56 -7.86
C ALA A 70 3.24 14.10 -6.68
N ASN A 71 3.31 15.42 -6.54
CA ASN A 71 4.04 16.08 -5.45
C ASN A 71 3.34 16.01 -4.09
N SER A 72 2.07 15.60 -4.05
CA SER A 72 1.27 15.51 -2.82
C SER A 72 1.18 14.10 -2.25
N ILE A 73 1.59 13.10 -3.03
CA ILE A 73 1.73 11.73 -2.54
C ILE A 73 3.02 11.71 -1.70
N VAL A 74 2.87 11.35 -0.42
CA VAL A 74 3.95 11.24 0.57
C VAL A 74 4.16 9.78 0.89
#